data_AF-A0A183AI31-F1
#
_entry.id   AF-A0A183AI31-F1
#
_cell.length_a   1.000
_cell.length_b   1.000
_cell.length_c   1.000
_cell.angle_alpha   90.00
_cell.angle_beta   90.00
_cell.angle_gamma   90.00
#
_symmetry.space_group_name_H-M   'P 1'
#
loop_
_entity.id
_entity.type
_entity.pdbx_description
1 polymer ?
#
loop_
_entity_poly.entity_id
_entity_poly.type
_entity_poly.pdbx_seq_one_letter_code
_entity_poly.pdbx_strand_id
1 'polypeptide(L)'
;MNLPPPGIPFYPLANPRGTDYSCEVCGKPALLQCSLCRVTYYCGVEHQKIDWVGIHEKICNSLISLRKPIPFIASEDERRKLKDELQNKNLTPIYSCCSLSPIKINMVGLTQLIGQKLLFQGKPEEAVPAALQCLKFTADAYGLASVELVSPYLILAESSIGLNRLCQAETYLAQAQWTMLKTQHECSNAIRSQLHRKLGLLYAAKGDYPAALESLAKDVFYASCEFGTDHIRTAGGYFQMAEVFHAMHKKEEESCNETSSKRQNESIGLTGPSATPKIPGFTKSLTTMSGSKCSLSTQPCQQMVLGEQMMIQPPGDKIPVADSLYSRVVDIWAAYLGDIVRSLMYKPIVPEGIGAVVAEITQENKRTMDEAQKAEAEKMLYAIERYRHDRLVARASEAFTHGLGEPDPKVRLMLALSMLNFVLERRGKASQYLAEAKVASGFCTPHPQLTAEIELMTNALEEPTTACKGITTATKIT
;
A
#
# COMPACT_ATOMS: atom_id res chain seq x y z
N MET A 1 16.41 4.43 17.26
CA MET A 1 16.14 4.22 18.70
C MET A 1 14.64 3.94 18.80
N ASN A 2 14.21 2.76 19.27
CA ASN A 2 12.79 2.33 19.13
C ASN A 2 11.93 2.56 20.39
N LEU A 3 12.43 3.31 21.38
CA LEU A 3 11.71 3.54 22.63
C LEU A 3 11.29 5.01 22.73
N PRO A 4 10.02 5.29 23.10
CA PRO A 4 9.56 6.66 23.33
C PRO A 4 10.27 7.26 24.55
N PRO A 5 10.40 8.60 24.61
CA PRO A 5 10.86 9.27 25.81
C PRO A 5 9.88 8.99 26.97
N PRO A 6 10.35 8.99 28.24
CA PRO A 6 9.48 8.74 29.38
C PRO A 6 8.33 9.75 29.39
N GLY A 7 7.10 9.26 29.46
CA GLY A 7 5.89 10.09 29.53
C GLY A 7 5.79 10.80 30.89
N ILE A 8 5.32 12.05 30.88
CA ILE A 8 5.02 12.80 32.10
C ILE A 8 3.61 12.40 32.55
N PRO A 9 3.40 11.96 33.81
CA PRO A 9 2.06 11.72 34.35
C PRO A 9 1.15 12.94 34.18
N PHE A 10 -0.05 12.72 33.64
CA PHE A 10 -1.04 13.75 33.39
C PHE A 10 -2.34 13.41 34.12
N TYR A 11 -2.94 14.38 34.79
CA TYR A 11 -4.11 14.18 35.63
C TYR A 11 -5.33 14.92 35.05
N PRO A 12 -6.29 14.23 34.41
CA PRO A 12 -7.48 14.85 33.79
C PRO A 12 -8.28 15.77 34.72
N LEU A 13 -8.31 15.44 36.02
CA LEU A 13 -9.07 16.19 37.02
C LEU A 13 -8.43 17.54 37.38
N ALA A 14 -7.17 17.76 37.00
CA ALA A 14 -6.44 19.00 37.24
C ALA A 14 -6.55 20.01 36.07
N ASN A 15 -7.36 19.71 35.05
CA ASN A 15 -7.50 20.58 33.90
C ASN A 15 -8.24 21.89 34.26
N PRO A 16 -7.88 23.02 33.63
CA PRO A 16 -8.71 24.21 33.64
C PRO A 16 -10.14 23.90 33.17
N ARG A 17 -11.12 24.64 33.70
CA ARG A 17 -12.54 24.46 33.31
C ARG A 17 -12.69 24.66 31.79
N GLY A 18 -13.28 23.67 31.12
CA GLY A 18 -13.55 23.70 29.67
C GLY A 18 -12.41 23.17 28.79
N THR A 19 -11.36 22.59 29.37
CA THR A 19 -10.29 21.91 28.61
C THR A 19 -10.26 20.42 28.90
N ASP A 20 -10.49 19.60 27.88
CA ASP A 20 -10.36 18.15 27.92
C ASP A 20 -9.20 17.71 27.03
N TYR A 21 -8.25 16.98 27.62
CA TYR A 21 -7.14 16.38 26.88
C TYR A 21 -7.41 14.90 26.65
N SER A 22 -7.46 14.52 25.38
CA SER A 22 -7.70 13.15 24.94
C SER A 22 -6.44 12.51 24.36
N CYS A 23 -6.42 11.19 24.37
CA CYS A 23 -5.37 10.39 23.78
C CYS A 23 -5.33 10.62 22.27
N GLU A 24 -4.14 10.91 21.76
CA GLU A 24 -3.90 11.21 20.34
C GLU A 24 -4.33 10.07 19.39
N VAL A 25 -4.29 8.82 19.89
CA VAL A 25 -4.56 7.58 19.12
C VAL A 25 -6.02 7.13 19.22
N CYS A 26 -6.64 7.18 20.40
CA CYS A 26 -7.96 6.57 20.63
C CYS A 26 -9.05 7.52 21.13
N GLY A 27 -8.72 8.78 21.43
CA GLY A 27 -9.68 9.77 21.93
C GLY A 27 -10.15 9.60 23.37
N LYS A 28 -9.74 8.55 24.10
CA LYS A 28 -10.03 8.37 25.53
C LYS A 28 -9.31 9.44 26.39
N PRO A 29 -9.75 9.71 27.63
CA PRO A 29 -9.06 10.65 28.52
C PRO A 29 -7.56 10.34 28.66
N ALA A 30 -6.71 11.37 28.60
CA ALA A 30 -5.28 11.21 28.67
C ALA A 30 -4.74 11.09 30.11
N LEU A 31 -3.77 10.21 30.33
CA LEU A 31 -3.08 10.01 31.60
C LEU A 31 -1.56 10.26 31.51
N LEU A 32 -1.05 10.50 30.29
CA LEU A 32 0.35 10.76 30.01
C LEU A 32 0.48 11.91 29.01
N GLN A 33 1.56 12.67 29.14
CA GLN A 33 1.96 13.75 28.23
C GLN A 33 3.36 13.48 27.68
N CYS A 34 3.57 13.75 26.39
CA CYS A 34 4.90 13.64 25.79
C CYS A 34 5.87 14.63 26.46
N SER A 35 7.01 14.14 26.94
CA SER A 35 8.00 14.95 27.66
C SER A 35 8.78 15.93 26.77
N LEU A 36 8.85 15.66 25.46
CA LEU A 36 9.55 16.50 24.49
C LEU A 36 8.68 17.66 24.00
N CYS A 37 7.57 17.36 23.33
CA CYS A 37 6.74 18.41 22.73
C CYS A 37 5.74 19.04 23.71
N ARG A 38 5.35 18.33 24.78
CA ARG A 38 4.33 18.74 25.77
C ARG A 38 2.95 19.12 25.21
N VAL A 39 2.71 18.89 23.93
CA VAL A 39 1.45 19.23 23.22
C VAL A 39 0.68 17.99 22.75
N THR A 40 1.14 16.80 23.13
CA THR A 40 0.52 15.52 22.76
C THR A 40 0.35 14.65 23.99
N TYR A 41 -0.79 13.99 24.05
CA TYR A 41 -1.30 13.31 25.24
C TYR A 41 -1.74 11.87 24.90
N TYR A 42 -1.61 10.97 25.87
CA TYR A 42 -1.89 9.53 25.71
C TYR A 42 -2.64 8.99 26.92
N CYS A 43 -3.48 7.97 26.72
CA CYS A 43 -4.14 7.28 27.83
C CYS A 43 -3.21 6.26 28.55
N GLY A 44 -2.05 5.94 27.98
CA GLY A 44 -1.11 4.96 28.54
C GLY A 44 0.15 4.80 27.69
N VAL A 45 1.13 4.08 28.22
CA VAL A 45 2.47 3.89 27.61
C VAL A 45 2.37 3.16 26.27
N GLU A 46 1.45 2.22 26.12
CA GLU A 46 1.24 1.48 24.88
C GLU A 46 0.87 2.41 23.71
N HIS A 47 -0.10 3.30 23.89
CA HIS A 47 -0.46 4.26 22.84
C HIS A 47 0.63 5.31 22.58
N GLN A 48 1.41 5.66 23.60
CA GLN A 48 2.60 6.51 23.40
C GLN A 48 3.63 5.78 22.52
N LYS A 49 3.87 4.50 22.74
CA LYS A 49 4.83 3.69 21.98
C LYS A 49 4.39 3.51 20.54
N ILE A 50 3.12 3.16 20.32
CA ILE A 50 2.56 2.99 18.97
C ILE A 50 2.61 4.32 18.20
N ASP A 51 2.22 5.43 18.81
CA ASP A 51 2.34 6.77 18.20
C ASP A 51 3.80 7.13 17.89
N TRP A 52 4.72 6.85 18.80
CA TRP A 52 6.15 7.12 18.63
C TRP A 52 6.77 6.39 17.45
N VAL A 53 6.56 5.08 17.37
CA VAL A 53 7.06 4.25 16.26
C VAL A 53 6.34 4.59 14.95
N GLY A 54 5.05 4.88 15.02
CA GLY A 54 4.22 5.20 13.86
C GLY A 54 4.59 6.52 13.21
N ILE A 55 4.65 7.61 13.98
CA ILE A 55 4.88 8.94 13.40
C ILE A 55 5.49 9.97 14.35
N HIS A 56 5.21 9.88 15.65
CA HIS A 56 5.48 10.96 16.59
C HIS A 56 6.96 11.34 16.66
N GLU A 57 7.89 10.38 16.59
CA GLU A 57 9.33 10.67 16.54
C GLU A 57 9.67 11.69 15.45
N LYS A 58 9.01 11.59 14.28
CA LYS A 58 9.26 12.43 13.11
C LYS A 58 8.58 13.79 13.19
N ILE A 59 7.48 13.89 13.95
CA ILE A 59 6.64 15.09 13.99
C ILE A 59 6.73 15.87 15.31
N CYS A 60 7.33 15.29 16.35
CA CYS A 60 7.34 15.79 17.72
C CYS A 60 7.74 17.28 17.79
N ASN A 61 8.84 17.65 17.16
CA ASN A 61 9.35 19.04 17.15
C ASN A 61 8.44 19.98 16.36
N SER A 62 7.93 19.55 15.21
CA SER A 62 7.02 20.34 14.37
C SER A 62 5.70 20.64 15.08
N LEU A 63 5.20 19.71 15.90
CA LEU A 63 3.97 19.87 16.68
C LEU A 63 4.05 21.04 17.67
N ILE A 64 5.23 21.33 18.23
CA ILE A 64 5.41 22.44 19.17
C ILE A 64 5.04 23.77 18.50
N SER A 65 5.51 23.98 17.27
CA SER A 65 5.22 25.22 16.53
C SER A 65 3.78 25.28 16.03
N LEU A 66 3.22 24.13 15.62
CA LEU A 66 1.87 24.06 15.03
C LEU A 66 0.74 24.15 16.06
N ARG A 67 0.97 23.67 17.30
CA ARG A 67 -0.05 23.63 18.37
C ARG A 67 0.10 24.76 19.39
N LYS A 68 0.99 25.73 19.16
CA LYS A 68 1.13 26.91 20.05
C LYS A 68 -0.20 27.69 20.06
N PRO A 69 -0.82 27.88 21.23
CA PRO A 69 -2.01 28.72 21.31
C PRO A 69 -1.62 30.15 20.92
N ILE A 70 -2.46 30.79 20.10
CA ILE A 70 -2.31 32.20 19.78
C ILE A 70 -2.37 32.96 21.10
N PRO A 71 -1.38 33.81 21.44
CA PRO A 71 -1.42 34.62 22.65
C PRO A 71 -2.74 35.38 22.71
N PHE A 72 -3.35 35.46 23.88
CA PHE A 72 -4.51 36.32 24.07
C PHE A 72 -4.07 37.77 23.90
N ILE A 73 -4.41 38.36 22.76
CA ILE A 73 -4.15 39.77 22.47
C ILE A 73 -5.39 40.54 22.86
N ALA A 74 -5.30 41.43 23.85
CA ALA A 74 -6.46 42.17 24.37
C ALA A 74 -6.94 43.27 23.40
N SER A 75 -6.01 43.91 22.68
CA SER A 75 -6.29 45.03 21.77
C SER A 75 -6.64 44.57 20.36
N GLU A 76 -7.69 45.14 19.76
CA GLU A 76 -8.05 44.90 18.36
C GLU A 76 -6.92 45.31 17.41
N ASP A 77 -6.21 46.40 17.72
CA ASP A 77 -5.12 46.93 16.91
C ASP A 77 -3.90 46.00 16.90
N GLU A 78 -3.58 45.38 18.03
CA GLU A 78 -2.49 44.40 18.11
C GLU A 78 -2.86 43.09 17.39
N ARG A 79 -4.14 42.68 17.44
CA ARG A 79 -4.63 41.54 16.65
C ARG A 79 -4.51 41.81 15.16
N ARG A 80 -4.85 43.03 14.71
CA ARG A 80 -4.67 43.45 13.31
C ARG A 80 -3.19 43.47 12.93
N LYS A 81 -2.33 44.10 13.73
CA LYS A 81 -0.88 44.13 13.47
C LYS A 81 -0.26 42.73 13.38
N LEU A 82 -0.61 41.80 14.27
CA LEU A 82 -0.11 40.43 14.19
C LEU A 82 -0.65 39.70 12.94
N LYS A 83 -1.92 39.91 12.59
CA LYS A 83 -2.52 39.36 11.37
C LYS A 83 -1.81 39.89 10.12
N ASP A 84 -1.55 41.20 10.09
CA ASP A 84 -0.84 41.88 9.00
C ASP A 84 0.64 41.45 8.94
N GLU A 85 1.31 41.24 10.08
CA GLU A 85 2.68 40.71 10.15
C GLU A 85 2.77 39.25 9.69
N LEU A 86 1.79 38.40 10.07
CA LEU A 86 1.71 37.01 9.61
C LEU A 86 1.36 36.94 8.12
N GLN A 87 0.59 37.89 7.59
CA GLN A 87 0.34 38.03 6.16
C GLN A 87 1.58 38.54 5.41
N ASN A 88 2.32 39.51 5.96
CA ASN A 88 3.51 40.10 5.34
C ASN A 88 4.76 39.20 5.38
N LYS A 89 4.91 38.33 6.39
CA LYS A 89 5.99 37.32 6.43
C LYS A 89 5.76 36.15 5.46
N ASN A 90 4.55 35.99 4.93
CA ASN A 90 4.22 35.01 3.90
C ASN A 90 4.13 35.72 2.53
N LEU A 91 5.26 36.24 2.05
CA LEU A 91 5.33 36.89 0.75
C LEU A 91 5.46 35.86 -0.39
N THR A 92 4.32 35.33 -0.84
CA THR A 92 4.07 35.10 -2.28
C THR A 92 2.60 35.40 -2.55
N PRO A 93 2.27 36.45 -3.32
CA PRO A 93 0.90 36.80 -3.64
C PRO A 93 0.45 36.00 -4.85
N ILE A 94 -0.45 35.02 -4.66
CA ILE A 94 -1.42 34.55 -5.66
C ILE A 94 -2.40 33.60 -4.92
N TYR A 95 -3.69 33.98 -4.91
CA TYR A 95 -4.88 33.34 -4.31
C TYR A 95 -5.23 33.63 -2.82
N SER A 96 -5.90 34.77 -2.67
CA SER A 96 -6.53 35.35 -1.47
C SER A 96 -7.81 34.61 -0.98
N CYS A 97 -7.74 33.31 -0.71
CA CYS A 97 -8.70 32.64 0.18
C CYS A 97 -8.13 31.43 0.96
N CYS A 98 -6.89 31.04 0.68
CA CYS A 98 -6.24 29.86 1.24
C CYS A 98 -4.81 30.19 1.66
N SER A 99 -4.62 30.78 2.85
CA SER A 99 -3.29 30.93 3.45
C SER A 99 -2.77 29.58 3.95
N LEU A 100 -2.51 28.63 3.06
CA LEU A 100 -1.93 27.34 3.42
C LEU A 100 -0.50 27.56 3.93
N SER A 101 -0.24 27.22 5.19
CA SER A 101 1.12 27.20 5.72
C SER A 101 1.92 26.08 5.05
N PRO A 102 3.08 26.34 4.42
CA PRO A 102 3.93 25.32 3.78
C PRO A 102 4.28 24.17 4.72
N ILE A 103 4.39 24.45 6.02
CA ILE A 103 4.64 23.46 7.06
C ILE A 103 3.50 22.43 7.10
N LYS A 104 2.23 22.85 7.05
CA LYS A 104 1.08 21.92 7.10
C LYS A 104 1.04 20.98 5.89
N ILE A 105 1.31 21.48 4.69
CA ILE A 105 1.37 20.66 3.47
C ILE A 105 2.48 19.61 3.60
N ASN A 106 3.67 20.03 4.06
CA ASN A 106 4.78 19.10 4.30
C ASN A 106 4.41 18.01 5.31
N MET A 107 3.63 18.34 6.34
CA MET A 107 3.15 17.38 7.33
C MET A 107 2.15 16.39 6.74
N VAL A 108 1.24 16.84 5.86
CA VAL A 108 0.34 15.94 5.12
C VAL A 108 1.16 14.94 4.30
N GLY A 109 2.09 15.43 3.47
CA GLY A 109 2.94 14.55 2.65
C GLY A 109 3.76 13.56 3.48
N LEU A 110 4.38 14.00 4.58
CA LEU A 110 5.16 13.14 5.47
C LEU A 110 4.30 12.06 6.12
N THR A 111 3.16 12.43 6.70
CA THR A 111 2.28 11.50 7.41
C THR A 111 1.62 10.49 6.48
N GLN A 112 1.24 10.91 5.27
CA GLN A 112 0.75 10.04 4.20
C GLN A 112 1.83 9.02 3.78
N LEU A 113 3.04 9.47 3.49
CA LEU A 113 4.17 8.62 3.09
C LEU A 113 4.48 7.56 4.16
N ILE A 114 4.58 7.98 5.42
CA ILE A 114 4.89 7.06 6.53
C ILE A 114 3.75 6.08 6.77
N GLY A 115 2.49 6.53 6.73
CA GLY A 115 1.32 5.66 6.85
C GLY A 115 1.30 4.57 5.77
N GLN A 116 1.51 4.94 4.50
CA GLN A 116 1.57 3.99 3.39
C GLN A 116 2.76 3.01 3.53
N LYS A 117 3.96 3.53 3.85
CA LYS A 117 5.14 2.70 4.09
C LYS A 117 4.89 1.63 5.16
N LEU A 118 4.30 2.00 6.29
CA LEU A 118 4.02 1.06 7.39
C LEU A 118 3.01 -0.02 6.99
N LEU A 119 1.99 0.34 6.20
CA LEU A 119 1.04 -0.62 5.66
C LEU A 119 1.70 -1.62 4.70
N PHE A 120 2.61 -1.16 3.85
CA PHE A 120 3.37 -2.07 2.99
C PHE A 120 4.32 -2.98 3.77
N GLN A 121 4.85 -2.51 4.90
CA GLN A 121 5.65 -3.33 5.82
C GLN A 121 4.83 -4.33 6.65
N GLY A 122 3.49 -4.37 6.50
CA GLY A 122 2.63 -5.26 7.27
C GLY A 122 2.45 -4.84 8.74
N LYS A 123 2.58 -3.54 9.02
CA LYS A 123 2.46 -2.93 10.36
C LYS A 123 1.23 -2.03 10.46
N PRO A 124 0.01 -2.61 10.45
CA PRO A 124 -1.21 -1.82 10.40
C PRO A 124 -1.49 -1.08 11.72
N GLU A 125 -1.02 -1.57 12.86
CA GLU A 125 -1.22 -0.91 14.15
C GLU A 125 -0.42 0.40 14.23
N GLU A 126 0.84 0.38 13.80
CA GLU A 126 1.72 1.55 13.76
C GLU A 126 1.34 2.53 12.66
N ALA A 127 0.64 2.09 11.61
CA ALA A 127 0.13 2.96 10.56
C ALA A 127 -1.03 3.85 11.03
N VAL A 128 -1.83 3.41 12.01
CA VAL A 128 -3.01 4.15 12.49
C VAL A 128 -2.66 5.56 12.98
N PRO A 129 -1.67 5.78 13.88
CA PRO A 129 -1.28 7.12 14.29
C PRO A 129 -0.87 8.03 13.13
N ALA A 130 -0.07 7.52 12.18
CA ALA A 130 0.34 8.28 11.01
C ALA A 130 -0.87 8.71 10.17
N ALA A 131 -1.83 7.81 9.97
CA ALA A 131 -3.06 8.08 9.22
C ALA A 131 -3.99 9.08 9.93
N LEU A 132 -4.11 8.99 11.26
CA LEU A 132 -4.87 9.95 12.07
C LEU A 132 -4.24 11.35 12.05
N GLN A 133 -2.91 11.45 12.11
CA GLN A 133 -2.23 12.73 11.96
C GLN A 133 -2.41 13.28 10.55
N CYS A 134 -2.30 12.44 9.53
CA CYS A 134 -2.55 12.82 8.14
C CYS A 134 -3.95 13.43 8.00
N LEU A 135 -4.98 12.76 8.52
CA LEU A 135 -6.36 13.26 8.47
C LEU A 135 -6.50 14.64 9.14
N LYS A 136 -5.90 14.82 10.33
CA LYS A 136 -5.94 16.10 11.06
C LYS A 136 -5.24 17.21 10.27
N PHE A 137 -4.01 16.98 9.80
CA PHE A 137 -3.27 17.98 9.04
C PHE A 137 -3.94 18.31 7.71
N THR A 138 -4.54 17.32 7.04
CA THR A 138 -5.26 17.54 5.79
C THR A 138 -6.50 18.39 6.04
N ALA A 139 -7.30 18.09 7.07
CA ALA A 139 -8.45 18.90 7.44
C ALA A 139 -8.04 20.35 7.79
N ASP A 140 -6.92 20.51 8.51
CA ASP A 140 -6.40 21.82 8.91
C ASP A 140 -5.75 22.62 7.76
N ALA A 141 -5.31 21.96 6.70
CA ALA A 141 -4.65 22.56 5.55
C ALA A 141 -5.63 22.87 4.41
N TYR A 142 -6.51 21.93 4.09
CA TYR A 142 -7.39 21.99 2.92
C TYR A 142 -8.87 22.17 3.27
N GLY A 143 -9.23 22.05 4.55
CA GLY A 143 -10.62 22.10 5.01
C GLY A 143 -11.37 20.77 4.89
N LEU A 144 -12.58 20.72 5.44
CA LEU A 144 -13.40 19.51 5.54
C LEU A 144 -14.09 19.09 4.22
N ALA A 145 -14.01 19.93 3.19
CA ALA A 145 -14.65 19.72 1.89
C ALA A 145 -13.60 19.60 0.76
N SER A 146 -12.48 18.94 1.05
CA SER A 146 -11.39 18.75 0.09
C SER A 146 -11.23 17.28 -0.29
N VAL A 147 -10.92 17.04 -1.57
CA VAL A 147 -10.59 15.70 -2.09
C VAL A 147 -9.35 15.11 -1.42
N GLU A 148 -8.47 15.94 -0.87
CA GLU A 148 -7.25 15.49 -0.17
C GLU A 148 -7.55 14.64 1.06
N LEU A 149 -8.75 14.75 1.64
CA LEU A 149 -9.19 13.92 2.77
C LEU A 149 -9.40 12.45 2.39
N VAL A 150 -9.52 12.14 1.09
CA VAL A 150 -9.73 10.77 0.63
C VAL A 150 -8.54 9.87 1.02
N SER A 151 -7.30 10.30 0.77
CA SER A 151 -6.13 9.45 1.04
C SER A 151 -5.98 9.05 2.51
N PRO A 152 -6.08 9.96 3.51
CA PRO A 152 -6.09 9.59 4.92
C PRO A 152 -7.15 8.55 5.28
N TYR A 153 -8.38 8.67 4.76
CA TYR A 153 -9.43 7.68 5.00
C TYR A 153 -9.09 6.32 4.41
N LEU A 154 -8.47 6.27 3.23
CA LEU A 154 -8.03 5.01 2.61
C LEU A 154 -6.92 4.32 3.43
N ILE A 155 -5.98 5.08 4.00
CA ILE A 155 -4.92 4.54 4.88
C ILE A 155 -5.54 4.00 6.18
N LEU A 156 -6.50 4.71 6.78
CA LEU A 156 -7.23 4.25 7.97
C LEU A 156 -8.06 2.99 7.69
N ALA A 157 -8.71 2.93 6.53
CA ALA A 157 -9.45 1.76 6.09
C ALA A 157 -8.54 0.53 5.96
N GLU A 158 -7.41 0.65 5.25
CA GLU A 158 -6.45 -0.44 5.09
C GLU A 158 -5.83 -0.88 6.42
N SER A 159 -5.50 0.07 7.30
CA SER A 159 -5.04 -0.22 8.66
C SER A 159 -6.09 -1.04 9.43
N SER A 160 -7.37 -0.65 9.32
CA SER A 160 -8.48 -1.35 9.97
C SER A 160 -8.72 -2.75 9.39
N ILE A 161 -8.55 -2.94 8.07
CA ILE A 161 -8.59 -4.27 7.42
C ILE A 161 -7.46 -5.15 7.97
N GLY A 162 -6.23 -4.63 8.04
CA GLY A 162 -5.07 -5.36 8.58
C GLY A 162 -5.21 -5.74 10.06
N LEU A 163 -5.98 -4.98 10.83
CA LEU A 163 -6.34 -5.27 12.24
C LEU A 163 -7.60 -6.14 12.37
N ASN A 164 -8.17 -6.63 11.28
CA ASN A 164 -9.42 -7.38 11.21
C ASN A 164 -10.64 -6.64 11.81
N ARG A 165 -10.62 -5.30 11.79
CA ARG A 165 -11.72 -4.42 12.24
C ARG A 165 -12.59 -4.03 11.05
N LEU A 166 -13.24 -5.00 10.42
CA LEU A 166 -13.92 -4.83 9.13
C LEU A 166 -15.03 -3.78 9.15
N CYS A 167 -15.83 -3.71 10.22
CA CYS A 167 -16.88 -2.67 10.35
C CYS A 167 -16.30 -1.25 10.43
N GLN A 168 -15.13 -1.10 11.06
CA GLN A 168 -14.44 0.18 11.12
C GLN A 168 -13.87 0.55 9.75
N ALA A 169 -13.30 -0.42 9.03
CA ALA A 169 -12.83 -0.22 7.66
C ALA A 169 -13.95 0.24 6.71
N GLU A 170 -15.12 -0.38 6.78
CA GLU A 170 -16.31 0.06 6.02
C GLU A 170 -16.68 1.51 6.28
N THR A 171 -16.65 1.92 7.55
CA THR A 171 -16.96 3.30 7.94
C THR A 171 -15.98 4.28 7.30
N TYR A 172 -14.69 3.98 7.32
CA TYR A 172 -13.68 4.82 6.67
C TYR A 172 -13.82 4.84 5.13
N LEU A 173 -14.14 3.72 4.49
CA LEU A 173 -14.40 3.69 3.05
C LEU A 173 -15.66 4.45 2.66
N ALA A 174 -16.71 4.38 3.48
CA ALA A 174 -17.92 5.19 3.28
C ALA A 174 -17.61 6.70 3.41
N GLN A 175 -16.75 7.09 4.36
CA GLN A 175 -16.28 8.48 4.48
C GLN A 175 -15.47 8.92 3.25
N ALA A 176 -14.58 8.06 2.74
CA ALA A 176 -13.85 8.33 1.50
C ALA A 176 -14.78 8.52 0.29
N GLN A 177 -15.75 7.61 0.12
CA GLN A 177 -16.76 7.69 -0.94
C GLN A 177 -17.61 8.96 -0.84
N TRP A 178 -18.02 9.34 0.37
CA TRP A 178 -18.80 10.55 0.62
C TRP A 178 -18.01 11.82 0.29
N THR A 179 -16.73 11.88 0.66
CA THR A 179 -15.85 12.99 0.26
C THR A 179 -15.75 13.07 -1.26
N MET A 180 -15.50 11.94 -1.94
CA MET A 180 -15.42 11.91 -3.40
C MET A 180 -16.72 12.34 -4.08
N LEU A 181 -17.89 12.02 -3.50
CA LEU A 181 -19.17 12.47 -4.00
C LEU A 181 -19.33 13.99 -3.91
N LYS A 182 -18.85 14.59 -2.81
CA LYS A 182 -18.87 16.05 -2.62
C LYS A 182 -17.89 16.78 -3.54
N THR A 183 -16.76 16.16 -3.84
CA THR A 183 -15.67 16.74 -4.65
C THR A 183 -15.55 16.04 -6.02
N GLN A 184 -16.68 15.71 -6.64
CA GLN A 184 -16.73 14.83 -7.81
C GLN A 184 -15.87 15.33 -8.99
N HIS A 185 -15.81 16.65 -9.18
CA HIS A 185 -15.05 17.30 -10.25
C HIS A 185 -13.53 17.29 -10.03
N GLU A 186 -13.07 17.10 -8.79
CA GLU A 186 -11.65 17.07 -8.42
C GLU A 186 -11.09 15.64 -8.35
N CYS A 187 -11.97 14.62 -8.43
CA CYS A 187 -11.55 13.23 -8.33
C CYS A 187 -10.83 12.78 -9.60
N SER A 188 -9.51 12.58 -9.52
CA SER A 188 -8.72 11.96 -10.59
C SER A 188 -8.94 10.44 -10.67
N ASN A 189 -8.51 9.82 -11.77
CA ASN A 189 -8.58 8.36 -11.89
C ASN A 189 -7.62 7.68 -10.89
N ALA A 190 -6.50 8.33 -10.54
CA ALA A 190 -5.63 7.91 -9.44
C ALA A 190 -6.40 7.69 -8.12
N ILE A 191 -7.27 8.63 -7.75
CA ILE A 191 -8.04 8.58 -6.50
C ILE A 191 -9.11 7.49 -6.58
N ARG A 192 -9.82 7.39 -7.71
CA ARG A 192 -10.81 6.33 -7.95
C ARG A 192 -10.18 4.94 -7.87
N SER A 193 -9.02 4.75 -8.49
CA SER A 193 -8.24 3.51 -8.42
C SER A 193 -7.92 3.13 -6.97
N GLN A 194 -7.35 4.06 -6.19
CA GLN A 194 -6.99 3.79 -4.79
C GLN A 194 -8.21 3.38 -3.95
N LEU A 195 -9.36 4.05 -4.11
CA LEU A 195 -10.59 3.68 -3.41
C LEU A 195 -11.02 2.25 -3.75
N HIS A 196 -11.10 1.94 -5.05
CA HIS A 196 -11.53 0.63 -5.52
C HIS A 196 -10.58 -0.49 -5.11
N ARG A 197 -9.27 -0.21 -5.01
CA ARG A 197 -8.30 -1.13 -4.44
C ARG A 197 -8.64 -1.49 -2.99
N LYS A 198 -8.98 -0.49 -2.17
CA LYS A 198 -9.32 -0.72 -0.75
C LYS A 198 -10.67 -1.41 -0.58
N LEU A 199 -11.65 -1.14 -1.44
CA LEU A 199 -12.91 -1.91 -1.49
C LEU A 199 -12.65 -3.38 -1.85
N GLY A 200 -11.78 -3.64 -2.83
CA GLY A 200 -11.35 -4.98 -3.20
C GLY A 200 -10.75 -5.74 -2.02
N LEU A 201 -9.81 -5.11 -1.30
CA LEU A 201 -9.22 -5.65 -0.08
C LEU A 201 -10.27 -5.95 1.01
N LEU A 202 -11.22 -5.05 1.24
CA LEU A 202 -12.27 -5.24 2.24
C LEU A 202 -13.16 -6.43 1.90
N TYR A 203 -13.63 -6.53 0.65
CA TYR A 203 -14.49 -7.64 0.22
C TYR A 203 -13.75 -8.97 0.24
N ALA A 204 -12.46 -8.99 -0.13
CA ALA A 204 -11.62 -10.17 0.00
C ALA A 204 -11.50 -10.61 1.47
N ALA A 205 -11.27 -9.68 2.40
CA ALA A 205 -11.19 -9.97 3.83
C ALA A 205 -12.53 -10.49 4.42
N LYS A 206 -13.67 -10.09 3.83
CA LYS A 206 -14.99 -10.63 4.16
C LYS A 206 -15.29 -12.00 3.53
N GLY A 207 -14.47 -12.44 2.58
CA GLY A 207 -14.69 -13.65 1.79
C GLY A 207 -15.69 -13.50 0.63
N ASP A 208 -16.10 -12.26 0.30
CA ASP A 208 -16.91 -11.95 -0.88
C ASP A 208 -15.99 -11.71 -2.09
N TYR A 209 -15.46 -12.81 -2.62
CA TYR A 209 -14.51 -12.76 -3.73
C TYR A 209 -15.07 -12.18 -5.03
N PRO A 210 -16.34 -12.42 -5.43
CA PRO A 210 -16.91 -11.77 -6.61
C PRO A 210 -16.92 -10.24 -6.51
N ALA A 211 -17.38 -9.68 -5.38
CA ALA A 211 -17.37 -8.23 -5.18
C ALA A 211 -15.95 -7.66 -5.09
N ALA A 212 -15.02 -8.44 -4.53
CA ALA A 212 -13.61 -8.10 -4.51
C ALA A 212 -13.03 -7.97 -5.92
N LEU A 213 -13.24 -8.97 -6.78
CA LEU A 213 -12.75 -8.97 -8.17
C LEU A 213 -13.38 -7.85 -9.00
N GLU A 214 -14.67 -7.57 -8.84
CA GLU A 214 -15.33 -6.45 -9.53
C GLU A 214 -14.70 -5.10 -9.12
N SER A 215 -14.44 -4.93 -7.82
CA SER A 215 -13.79 -3.72 -7.31
C SER A 215 -12.34 -3.60 -7.80
N LEU A 216 -11.59 -4.70 -7.81
CA LEU A 216 -10.21 -4.71 -8.30
C LEU A 216 -10.11 -4.52 -9.81
N ALA A 217 -11.10 -4.98 -10.59
CA ALA A 217 -11.17 -4.69 -12.02
C ALA A 217 -11.35 -3.18 -12.28
N LYS A 218 -12.19 -2.50 -11.48
CA LYS A 218 -12.33 -1.03 -11.53
C LYS A 218 -11.03 -0.33 -11.13
N ASP A 219 -10.31 -0.84 -10.14
CA ASP A 219 -8.98 -0.35 -9.77
C ASP A 219 -8.00 -0.41 -10.96
N VAL A 220 -7.84 -1.60 -11.56
CA VAL A 220 -6.96 -1.79 -12.72
C VAL A 220 -7.37 -0.88 -13.88
N PHE A 221 -8.66 -0.73 -14.15
CA PHE A 221 -9.17 0.16 -15.19
C PHE A 221 -8.75 1.62 -14.94
N TYR A 222 -9.08 2.17 -13.77
CA TYR A 222 -8.76 3.56 -13.46
C TYR A 222 -7.24 3.81 -13.37
N ALA A 223 -6.48 2.87 -12.80
CA ALA A 223 -5.02 2.96 -12.76
C ALA A 223 -4.41 2.95 -14.17
N SER A 224 -4.94 2.11 -15.06
CA SER A 224 -4.49 2.04 -16.45
C SER A 224 -4.82 3.32 -17.22
N CYS A 225 -6.00 3.92 -16.99
CA CYS A 225 -6.35 5.20 -17.60
C CYS A 225 -5.46 6.36 -17.13
N GLU A 226 -4.97 6.32 -15.90
CA GLU A 226 -4.15 7.39 -15.33
C GLU A 226 -2.65 7.22 -15.63
N PHE A 227 -2.13 6.00 -15.51
CA PHE A 227 -0.68 5.74 -15.53
C PHE A 227 -0.23 4.79 -16.65
N GLY A 228 -1.16 4.10 -17.31
CA GLY A 228 -0.88 3.02 -18.25
C GLY A 228 -0.87 1.63 -17.62
N THR A 229 -0.94 0.61 -18.48
CA THR A 229 -1.05 -0.81 -18.11
C THR A 229 0.22 -1.42 -17.53
N ASP A 230 1.37 -0.79 -17.78
CA ASP A 230 2.72 -1.26 -17.45
C ASP A 230 3.36 -0.44 -16.32
N HIS A 231 2.55 0.32 -15.57
CA HIS A 231 3.02 1.17 -14.49
C HIS A 231 2.91 0.47 -13.12
N ILE A 232 3.85 0.76 -12.20
CA ILE A 232 3.88 0.15 -10.85
C ILE A 232 2.57 0.37 -10.06
N ARG A 233 1.89 1.51 -10.27
CA ARG A 233 0.60 1.81 -9.64
C ARG A 233 -0.53 0.90 -10.14
N THR A 234 -0.44 0.41 -11.37
CA THR A 234 -1.38 -0.56 -11.96
C THR A 234 -1.03 -1.98 -11.52
N ALA A 235 0.26 -2.30 -11.34
CA ALA A 235 0.72 -3.58 -10.80
C ALA A 235 0.11 -3.90 -9.42
N GLY A 236 -0.14 -2.89 -8.59
CA GLY A 236 -0.87 -3.05 -7.32
C GLY A 236 -2.22 -3.74 -7.49
N GLY A 237 -3.00 -3.40 -8.53
CA GLY A 237 -4.30 -4.02 -8.80
C GLY A 237 -4.17 -5.47 -9.28
N TYR A 238 -3.25 -5.75 -10.21
CA TYR A 238 -2.98 -7.12 -10.67
C TYR A 238 -2.56 -8.05 -9.52
N PHE A 239 -1.70 -7.56 -8.63
CA PHE A 239 -1.26 -8.30 -7.45
C PHE A 239 -2.43 -8.65 -6.53
N GLN A 240 -3.32 -7.69 -6.22
CA GLN A 240 -4.48 -7.98 -5.38
C GLN A 240 -5.46 -8.96 -6.04
N MET A 241 -5.64 -8.90 -7.37
CA MET A 241 -6.47 -9.88 -8.06
C MET A 241 -5.87 -11.29 -7.96
N ALA A 242 -4.55 -11.42 -8.10
CA ALA A 242 -3.85 -12.70 -7.97
C ALA A 242 -4.02 -13.29 -6.55
N GLU A 243 -3.88 -12.46 -5.52
CA GLU A 243 -4.13 -12.85 -4.12
C GLU A 243 -5.58 -13.36 -3.93
N VAL A 244 -6.56 -12.70 -4.52
CA VAL A 244 -7.97 -13.13 -4.46
C VAL A 244 -8.18 -14.48 -5.17
N PHE A 245 -7.65 -14.65 -6.38
CA PHE A 245 -7.77 -15.93 -7.10
C PHE A 245 -7.09 -17.08 -6.36
N HIS A 246 -5.93 -16.82 -5.75
CA HIS A 246 -5.23 -17.80 -4.91
C HIS A 246 -6.04 -18.16 -3.66
N ALA A 247 -6.61 -17.16 -2.96
CA ALA A 247 -7.46 -17.38 -1.79
C ALA A 247 -8.74 -18.17 -2.14
N MET A 248 -9.32 -17.91 -3.31
CA MET A 248 -10.46 -18.67 -3.83
C MET A 248 -10.11 -20.14 -4.08
N HIS A 249 -8.94 -20.43 -4.64
CA HIS A 249 -8.49 -21.80 -4.87
C HIS A 249 -8.27 -22.55 -3.56
N LYS A 250 -7.56 -21.93 -2.61
CA LYS A 250 -7.30 -22.53 -1.30
C LYS A 250 -8.59 -22.89 -0.56
N LYS A 251 -9.60 -22.02 -0.62
CA LYS A 251 -10.93 -22.29 -0.02
C LYS A 251 -11.65 -23.46 -0.67
N GLU A 252 -11.52 -23.65 -1.98
CA GLU A 252 -12.10 -24.80 -2.68
C GLU A 252 -11.40 -26.11 -2.31
N GLU A 253 -10.08 -26.08 -2.21
CA GLU A 253 -9.28 -27.22 -1.76
C GLU A 253 -9.66 -27.65 -0.34
N GLU A 254 -9.78 -26.70 0.60
CA GLU A 254 -10.24 -26.94 1.97
C GLU A 254 -11.66 -27.54 2.00
N SER A 255 -12.58 -27.01 1.20
CA SER A 255 -13.95 -27.54 1.09
C SER A 255 -14.01 -28.98 0.56
N CYS A 256 -13.14 -29.34 -0.38
CA CYS A 256 -13.04 -30.70 -0.94
C CYS A 256 -12.45 -31.69 0.09
N ASN A 257 -11.50 -31.24 0.90
CA ASN A 257 -10.89 -32.05 1.96
C ASN A 257 -11.87 -32.31 3.12
N GLU A 258 -12.68 -31.32 3.50
CA GLU A 258 -13.74 -31.49 4.51
C GLU A 258 -14.84 -32.47 4.06
N THR A 259 -15.27 -32.37 2.79
CA THR A 259 -16.27 -33.31 2.24
C THR A 259 -15.74 -34.73 2.13
N SER A 260 -14.44 -34.90 1.87
CA SER A 260 -13.77 -36.20 1.84
C SER A 260 -13.64 -36.82 3.25
N SER A 261 -13.30 -36.02 4.27
CA SER A 261 -13.26 -36.48 5.67
C SER A 261 -14.64 -36.83 6.24
N LYS A 262 -15.70 -36.09 5.88
CA LYS A 262 -17.08 -36.41 6.30
C LYS A 262 -17.56 -37.75 5.71
N ARG A 263 -17.24 -38.06 4.44
CA ARG A 263 -17.59 -39.36 3.83
C ARG A 263 -16.84 -40.55 4.45
N GLN A 264 -15.62 -40.33 4.94
CA GLN A 264 -14.87 -41.37 5.65
C GLN A 264 -15.46 -41.67 7.04
N ASN A 265 -16.07 -40.68 7.71
CA ASN A 265 -16.76 -40.88 8.98
C ASN A 265 -18.19 -41.43 8.86
N GLU A 266 -18.85 -41.28 7.70
CA GLU A 266 -20.19 -41.83 7.45
C GLU A 266 -20.19 -43.26 6.88
N SER A 267 -19.02 -43.86 6.60
CA SER A 267 -18.91 -45.19 5.98
C SER A 267 -18.68 -46.37 6.95
N ILE A 268 -18.84 -46.17 8.27
CA ILE A 268 -18.87 -47.26 9.26
C ILE A 268 -20.29 -47.34 9.86
N GLY A 269 -21.18 -48.03 9.14
CA GLY A 269 -22.56 -48.29 9.57
C GLY A 269 -23.30 -49.15 8.55
N LEU A 270 -23.00 -50.45 8.53
CA LEU A 270 -23.60 -51.42 7.61
C LEU A 270 -24.71 -52.23 8.30
N THR A 271 -25.78 -52.49 7.53
CA THR A 271 -26.90 -53.45 7.69
C THR A 271 -28.07 -53.03 8.59
N GLY A 272 -29.35 -53.12 8.19
CA GLY A 272 -29.98 -53.94 7.13
C GLY A 272 -31.42 -53.46 6.76
N PRO A 273 -32.22 -54.30 6.08
CA PRO A 273 -32.96 -53.91 4.87
C PRO A 273 -34.48 -53.78 5.06
N SER A 274 -35.16 -53.01 4.21
CA SER A 274 -36.51 -53.38 3.74
C SER A 274 -36.94 -52.58 2.51
N ALA A 275 -37.58 -53.28 1.59
CA ALA A 275 -38.04 -52.81 0.29
C ALA A 275 -39.49 -52.32 0.33
N THR A 276 -39.84 -51.29 -0.45
CA THR A 276 -41.16 -51.21 -1.13
C THR A 276 -41.11 -50.26 -2.35
N PRO A 277 -41.77 -50.54 -3.49
CA PRO A 277 -41.60 -49.78 -4.75
C PRO A 277 -42.78 -48.87 -5.17
N LYS A 278 -42.43 -47.75 -5.85
CA LYS A 278 -43.16 -46.89 -6.84
C LYS A 278 -44.43 -46.12 -6.35
N ILE A 279 -44.75 -44.88 -6.76
CA ILE A 279 -45.11 -44.29 -8.10
C ILE A 279 -45.19 -42.72 -7.95
N PRO A 280 -45.13 -41.89 -9.03
CA PRO A 280 -44.99 -40.42 -8.97
C PRO A 280 -46.30 -39.62 -9.07
N GLY A 281 -46.34 -38.41 -8.49
CA GLY A 281 -47.38 -37.40 -8.78
C GLY A 281 -47.54 -36.25 -7.77
N PHE A 282 -47.42 -35.01 -8.29
CA PHE A 282 -48.12 -33.77 -7.92
C PHE A 282 -47.92 -33.03 -6.57
N THR A 283 -47.36 -31.81 -6.73
CA THR A 283 -47.70 -30.49 -6.14
C THR A 283 -47.96 -30.30 -4.63
N LYS A 284 -47.20 -29.37 -4.02
CA LYS A 284 -47.74 -28.07 -3.57
C LYS A 284 -46.65 -27.08 -3.15
N SER A 285 -46.82 -25.88 -3.69
CA SER A 285 -46.26 -24.60 -3.22
C SER A 285 -46.76 -24.28 -1.80
N LEU A 286 -45.89 -23.73 -0.96
CA LEU A 286 -46.31 -22.85 0.12
C LEU A 286 -45.34 -21.66 0.23
N THR A 287 -45.85 -20.53 -0.24
CA THR A 287 -45.45 -19.16 0.03
C THR A 287 -45.49 -18.84 1.53
N THR A 288 -44.46 -18.14 2.02
CA THR A 288 -44.59 -17.15 3.10
C THR A 288 -43.67 -15.97 2.82
N MET A 289 -44.31 -14.82 2.55
CA MET A 289 -43.80 -13.44 2.65
C MET A 289 -43.34 -13.17 4.10
N SER A 290 -42.54 -12.19 4.51
CA SER A 290 -42.06 -10.92 3.96
C SER A 290 -40.83 -10.49 4.78
N GLY A 291 -39.95 -9.68 4.19
CA GLY A 291 -38.80 -9.09 4.90
C GLY A 291 -38.14 -8.04 4.02
N SER A 292 -38.68 -6.82 4.08
CA SER A 292 -38.37 -5.64 3.26
C SER A 292 -36.87 -5.33 3.16
N LYS A 293 -36.32 -5.40 1.95
CA LYS A 293 -35.02 -4.78 1.60
C LYS A 293 -35.29 -3.51 0.79
N CYS A 294 -34.80 -2.39 1.31
CA CYS A 294 -34.77 -1.10 0.61
C CYS A 294 -33.66 -1.15 -0.45
N SER A 295 -34.02 -1.15 -1.73
CA SER A 295 -33.08 -0.96 -2.84
C SER A 295 -33.16 0.48 -3.32
N LEU A 296 -32.09 1.24 -3.10
CA LEU A 296 -31.87 2.51 -3.81
C LEU A 296 -31.45 2.18 -5.25
N SER A 297 -32.33 2.49 -6.19
CA SER A 297 -32.08 2.47 -7.63
C SER A 297 -30.91 3.39 -7.99
N THR A 298 -29.86 2.83 -8.57
CA THR A 298 -28.86 3.57 -9.35
C THR A 298 -29.04 3.16 -10.80
N GLN A 299 -29.40 4.12 -11.66
CA GLN A 299 -29.51 3.89 -13.11
C GLN A 299 -28.14 3.52 -13.70
N PRO A 300 -28.04 2.53 -14.62
CA PRO A 300 -26.80 2.27 -15.32
C PRO A 300 -26.58 3.27 -16.45
N CYS A 301 -25.43 3.95 -16.45
CA CYS A 301 -24.95 4.72 -17.59
C CYS A 301 -24.67 3.81 -18.78
N GLN A 302 -25.27 4.17 -19.92
CA GLN A 302 -25.00 3.80 -21.31
C GLN A 302 -24.00 2.65 -21.56
N GLN A 303 -24.60 1.51 -21.93
CA GLN A 303 -23.94 0.29 -22.37
C GLN A 303 -23.30 0.52 -23.75
N MET A 304 -21.97 0.54 -23.83
CA MET A 304 -21.29 0.36 -25.12
C MET A 304 -21.49 -1.08 -25.58
N VAL A 305 -22.24 -1.27 -26.66
CA VAL A 305 -22.46 -2.58 -27.27
C VAL A 305 -21.24 -2.90 -28.14
N LEU A 306 -20.34 -3.73 -27.60
CA LEU A 306 -19.39 -4.50 -28.41
C LEU A 306 -20.09 -5.78 -28.86
N GLY A 307 -19.89 -6.14 -30.13
CA GLY A 307 -20.62 -7.19 -30.86
C GLY A 307 -20.63 -8.57 -30.20
N GLU A 308 -21.60 -9.39 -30.64
CA GLU A 308 -21.89 -10.78 -30.23
C GLU A 308 -21.27 -11.20 -28.89
N GLN A 309 -22.04 -11.01 -27.81
CA GLN A 309 -21.67 -11.36 -26.44
C GLN A 309 -21.39 -12.87 -26.30
N MET A 310 -20.17 -13.28 -26.58
CA MET A 310 -19.58 -14.45 -25.94
C MET A 310 -19.53 -14.12 -24.45
N MET A 311 -20.46 -14.69 -23.68
CA MET A 311 -20.43 -14.61 -22.22
C MET A 311 -19.11 -15.24 -21.76
N ILE A 312 -18.12 -14.40 -21.41
CA ILE A 312 -16.85 -14.84 -20.83
C ILE A 312 -17.21 -15.57 -19.54
N GLN A 313 -17.06 -16.89 -19.55
CA GLN A 313 -17.30 -17.71 -18.37
C GLN A 313 -16.20 -17.43 -17.34
N PRO A 314 -16.51 -17.43 -16.04
CA PRO A 314 -15.48 -17.35 -15.02
C PRO A 314 -14.47 -18.50 -15.21
N PRO A 315 -13.17 -18.24 -15.03
CA PRO A 315 -12.12 -19.22 -15.29
C PRO A 315 -12.34 -20.47 -14.43
N GLY A 316 -12.28 -21.64 -15.06
CA GLY A 316 -12.47 -22.94 -14.39
C GLY A 316 -11.35 -23.27 -13.40
N ASP A 317 -10.10 -22.99 -13.79
CA ASP A 317 -8.94 -23.07 -12.88
C ASP A 317 -8.42 -21.65 -12.59
N LYS A 318 -8.33 -21.33 -11.30
CA LYS A 318 -7.95 -20.01 -10.78
C LYS A 318 -6.44 -19.85 -10.65
N ILE A 319 -5.69 -20.95 -10.57
CA ILE A 319 -4.25 -20.88 -10.38
C ILE A 319 -3.52 -20.34 -11.62
N PRO A 320 -3.79 -20.79 -12.86
CA PRO A 320 -3.15 -20.21 -14.04
C PRO A 320 -3.41 -18.71 -14.17
N VAL A 321 -4.58 -18.24 -13.72
CA VAL A 321 -4.93 -16.81 -13.70
C VAL A 321 -4.06 -16.07 -12.67
N ALA A 322 -3.93 -16.61 -11.45
CA ALA A 322 -3.03 -16.04 -10.44
C ALA A 322 -1.56 -16.04 -10.90
N ASP A 323 -1.09 -17.13 -11.51
CA ASP A 323 0.28 -17.25 -12.04
C ASP A 323 0.56 -16.21 -13.15
N SER A 324 -0.39 -15.98 -14.05
CA SER A 324 -0.29 -14.96 -15.10
C SER A 324 -0.26 -13.55 -14.53
N LEU A 325 -1.16 -13.24 -13.58
CA LEU A 325 -1.20 -11.94 -12.91
C LEU A 325 0.07 -11.66 -12.11
N TYR A 326 0.59 -12.63 -11.36
CA TYR A 326 1.85 -12.47 -10.65
C TYR A 326 3.03 -12.28 -11.60
N SER A 327 3.07 -13.02 -12.71
CA SER A 327 4.12 -12.83 -13.73
C SER A 327 4.08 -11.41 -14.30
N ARG A 328 2.89 -10.90 -14.61
CA ARG A 328 2.69 -9.50 -15.05
C ARG A 328 3.18 -8.48 -14.03
N VAL A 329 2.93 -8.72 -12.74
CA VAL A 329 3.43 -7.86 -11.64
C VAL A 329 4.96 -7.84 -11.60
N VAL A 330 5.59 -9.01 -11.71
CA VAL A 330 7.05 -9.14 -11.71
C VAL A 330 7.64 -8.40 -12.92
N ASP A 331 7.05 -8.52 -14.10
CA ASP A 331 7.54 -7.85 -15.30
C ASP A 331 7.53 -6.32 -15.16
N ILE A 332 6.44 -5.76 -14.64
CA ILE A 332 6.31 -4.32 -14.41
C ILE A 332 7.37 -3.84 -13.41
N TRP A 333 7.50 -4.53 -12.28
CA TRP A 333 8.47 -4.14 -11.25
C TRP A 333 9.90 -4.26 -11.73
N ALA A 334 10.23 -5.31 -12.46
CA ALA A 334 11.59 -5.54 -12.89
C ALA A 334 11.99 -4.62 -14.05
N ALA A 335 11.07 -4.24 -14.94
CA ALA A 335 11.31 -3.17 -15.90
C ALA A 335 11.59 -1.83 -15.19
N TYR A 336 10.76 -1.47 -14.20
CA TYR A 336 10.91 -0.24 -13.42
C TYR A 336 12.21 -0.22 -12.61
N LEU A 337 12.55 -1.31 -11.93
CA LEU A 337 13.81 -1.44 -11.17
C LEU A 337 15.03 -1.44 -12.10
N GLY A 338 14.95 -2.09 -13.26
CA GLY A 338 15.99 -2.08 -14.26
C GLY A 338 16.28 -0.69 -14.81
N ASP A 339 15.25 0.15 -15.00
CA ASP A 339 15.41 1.57 -15.37
C ASP A 339 16.20 2.33 -14.30
N ILE A 340 15.92 2.07 -13.02
CA ILE A 340 16.60 2.71 -11.89
C ILE A 340 18.05 2.27 -11.82
N VAL A 341 18.32 0.96 -11.92
CA VAL A 341 19.69 0.43 -11.94
C VAL A 341 20.49 1.04 -13.10
N ARG A 342 19.91 1.10 -14.32
CA ARG A 342 20.54 1.75 -15.47
C ARG A 342 20.85 3.23 -15.20
N SER A 343 19.92 3.96 -14.60
CA SER A 343 20.12 5.36 -14.21
C SER A 343 21.23 5.53 -13.16
N LEU A 344 21.32 4.60 -12.20
CA LEU A 344 22.37 4.62 -11.16
C LEU A 344 23.75 4.26 -11.70
N MET A 345 23.81 3.42 -12.74
CA MET A 345 25.05 3.01 -13.41
C MET A 345 25.53 3.99 -14.48
N TYR A 346 24.69 4.93 -14.91
CA TYR A 346 25.05 5.88 -15.96
C TYR A 346 26.22 6.77 -15.52
N LYS A 347 27.32 6.72 -16.27
CA LYS A 347 28.47 7.63 -16.16
C LYS A 347 28.42 8.61 -17.33
N PRO A 348 28.28 9.93 -17.09
CA PRO A 348 28.30 10.89 -18.19
C PRO A 348 29.68 10.88 -18.86
N ILE A 349 29.70 10.83 -20.18
CA ILE A 349 30.93 10.97 -20.96
C ILE A 349 31.35 12.44 -20.85
N VAL A 350 32.42 12.71 -20.11
CA VAL A 350 33.02 14.05 -20.02
C VAL A 350 34.10 14.16 -21.09
N PRO A 351 33.97 15.05 -22.10
CA PRO A 351 35.04 15.30 -23.06
C PRO A 351 36.29 15.84 -22.35
N GLU A 352 37.48 15.39 -22.77
CA GLU A 352 38.75 15.90 -22.25
C GLU A 352 38.81 17.43 -22.36
N GLY A 353 39.01 18.11 -21.24
CA GLY A 353 39.16 19.57 -21.16
C GLY A 353 37.98 20.34 -20.57
N ILE A 354 36.85 19.69 -20.27
CA ILE A 354 35.69 20.32 -19.60
C ILE A 354 35.60 19.76 -18.18
N GLY A 355 35.96 20.56 -17.18
CA GLY A 355 36.11 20.12 -15.78
C GLY A 355 34.85 19.52 -15.14
N ALA A 356 35.06 18.84 -14.00
CA ALA A 356 34.07 18.11 -13.20
C ALA A 356 32.75 18.86 -12.92
N VAL A 357 32.77 20.20 -12.95
CA VAL A 357 31.61 21.08 -12.76
C VAL A 357 30.51 20.87 -13.83
N VAL A 358 30.87 20.54 -15.07
CA VAL A 358 29.86 20.30 -16.13
C VAL A 358 29.19 18.93 -15.96
N ALA A 359 29.88 17.95 -15.38
CA ALA A 359 29.30 16.64 -15.04
C ALA A 359 28.25 16.73 -13.92
N GLU A 360 28.38 17.69 -13.00
CA GLU A 360 27.37 17.97 -11.96
C GLU A 360 26.16 18.75 -12.52
N ILE A 361 26.36 19.67 -13.47
CA ILE A 361 25.28 20.47 -14.07
C ILE A 361 24.43 19.64 -15.06
N THR A 362 25.02 18.60 -15.68
CA THR A 362 24.34 17.67 -16.60
C THR A 362 23.77 16.43 -15.92
N GLN A 363 23.88 16.33 -14.59
CA GLN A 363 23.31 15.24 -13.82
C GLN A 363 21.77 15.39 -13.83
N GLU A 364 21.12 14.81 -14.84
CA GLU A 364 19.68 14.56 -14.80
C GLU A 364 19.34 13.93 -13.44
N ASN A 365 18.30 14.45 -12.78
CA ASN A 365 17.83 13.95 -11.47
C ASN A 365 17.81 12.42 -11.49
N LYS A 366 18.73 11.77 -10.77
CA LYS A 366 18.80 10.32 -10.68
C LYS A 366 17.41 9.80 -10.32
N ARG A 367 16.86 8.89 -11.13
CA ARG A 367 15.58 8.25 -10.82
C ARG A 367 15.75 7.51 -9.50
N THR A 368 14.95 7.86 -8.50
CA THR A 368 14.97 7.25 -7.17
C THR A 368 13.56 6.81 -6.78
N MET A 369 13.48 5.78 -5.94
CA MET A 369 12.22 5.35 -5.33
C MET A 369 12.04 6.05 -3.99
N ASP A 370 10.82 6.49 -3.72
CA ASP A 370 10.46 6.90 -2.36
C ASP A 370 10.38 5.69 -1.41
N GLU A 371 10.29 5.97 -0.12
CA GLU A 371 10.31 4.95 0.92
C GLU A 371 9.05 4.08 0.95
N ALA A 372 7.92 4.55 0.42
CA ALA A 372 6.70 3.76 0.32
C ALA A 372 6.75 2.83 -0.90
N GLN A 373 7.23 3.30 -2.05
CA GLN A 373 7.48 2.50 -3.24
C GLN A 373 8.46 1.36 -2.97
N LYS A 374 9.54 1.63 -2.23
CA LYS A 374 10.49 0.59 -1.79
C LYS A 374 9.80 -0.49 -0.96
N ALA A 375 8.95 -0.09 -0.02
CA ALA A 375 8.21 -1.02 0.83
C ALA A 375 7.15 -1.81 0.04
N GLU A 376 6.48 -1.17 -0.93
CA GLU A 376 5.51 -1.82 -1.83
C GLU A 376 6.17 -2.88 -2.70
N ALA A 377 7.31 -2.55 -3.34
CA ALA A 377 8.10 -3.49 -4.13
C ALA A 377 8.56 -4.69 -3.29
N GLU A 378 9.04 -4.43 -2.06
CA GLU A 378 9.43 -5.47 -1.12
C GLU A 378 8.23 -6.38 -0.78
N LYS A 379 7.08 -5.80 -0.40
CA LYS A 379 5.86 -6.56 -0.11
C LYS A 379 5.47 -7.47 -1.27
N MET A 380 5.38 -6.92 -2.47
CA MET A 380 4.86 -7.65 -3.64
C MET A 380 5.82 -8.73 -4.12
N LEU A 381 7.10 -8.40 -4.34
CA LEU A 381 8.05 -9.37 -4.90
C LEU A 381 8.35 -10.53 -3.94
N TYR A 382 8.47 -10.27 -2.63
CA TYR A 382 8.67 -11.34 -1.65
C TYR A 382 7.40 -12.17 -1.41
N ALA A 383 6.20 -11.57 -1.53
CA ALA A 383 4.95 -12.34 -1.50
C ALA A 383 4.86 -13.31 -2.70
N ILE A 384 5.23 -12.85 -3.89
CA ILE A 384 5.26 -13.68 -5.11
C ILE A 384 6.31 -14.80 -4.99
N GLU A 385 7.49 -14.50 -4.44
CA GLU A 385 8.53 -15.50 -4.17
C GLU A 385 8.01 -16.60 -3.24
N ARG A 386 7.36 -16.22 -2.13
CA ARG A 386 6.75 -17.17 -1.20
C ARG A 386 5.67 -18.01 -1.87
N TYR A 387 4.74 -17.37 -2.58
CA TYR A 387 3.69 -18.06 -3.31
C TYR A 387 4.26 -19.11 -4.28
N ARG A 388 5.30 -18.76 -5.05
CA ARG A 388 5.92 -19.70 -5.98
C ARG A 388 6.67 -20.83 -5.29
N HIS A 389 7.31 -20.55 -4.15
CA HIS A 389 7.93 -21.58 -3.34
C HIS A 389 6.88 -22.60 -2.86
N ASP A 390 5.75 -22.12 -2.30
CA ASP A 390 4.67 -22.97 -1.81
C ASP A 390 4.06 -23.82 -2.94
N ARG A 391 3.87 -23.23 -4.13
CA ARG A 391 3.39 -23.94 -5.33
C ARG A 391 4.36 -25.03 -5.82
N LEU A 392 5.67 -24.79 -5.73
CA LEU A 392 6.68 -25.81 -6.08
C LEU A 392 6.66 -26.99 -5.11
N VAL A 393 6.50 -26.72 -3.81
CA VAL A 393 6.39 -27.77 -2.78
C VAL A 393 5.12 -28.62 -2.99
N ALA A 394 4.00 -27.98 -3.31
CA ALA A 394 2.75 -28.68 -3.63
C ALA A 394 2.90 -29.56 -4.90
N ARG A 395 3.48 -29.01 -5.99
CA ARG A 395 3.73 -29.77 -7.23
C ARG A 395 4.76 -30.89 -7.07
N ALA A 396 5.75 -30.75 -6.20
CA ALA A 396 6.70 -31.84 -5.94
C ALA A 396 6.01 -33.08 -5.34
N SER A 397 4.82 -32.92 -4.76
CA SER A 397 3.97 -34.01 -4.27
C SER A 397 3.07 -34.63 -5.36
N GLU A 398 2.90 -33.94 -6.50
CA GLU A 398 2.03 -34.33 -7.62
C GLU A 398 2.81 -34.29 -8.94
N ALA A 399 3.34 -35.43 -9.36
CA ALA A 399 4.26 -35.67 -10.48
C ALA A 399 4.34 -34.59 -11.60
N PHE A 400 5.57 -34.15 -11.88
CA PHE A 400 5.96 -33.20 -12.91
C PHE A 400 5.50 -33.58 -14.33
N THR A 401 4.67 -32.74 -14.95
CA THR A 401 4.64 -32.63 -16.41
C THR A 401 4.33 -31.20 -16.88
N HIS A 402 5.11 -30.76 -17.88
CA HIS A 402 4.95 -29.58 -18.77
C HIS A 402 5.09 -28.17 -18.17
N GLY A 403 5.75 -27.20 -18.83
CA GLY A 403 6.38 -27.17 -20.15
C GLY A 403 7.30 -25.94 -20.29
N LEU A 404 8.34 -26.10 -21.10
CA LEU A 404 9.30 -25.07 -21.50
C LEU A 404 8.72 -24.23 -22.65
N GLY A 405 8.63 -22.92 -22.46
CA GLY A 405 8.24 -21.94 -23.48
C GLY A 405 7.74 -20.65 -22.83
N GLU A 406 8.37 -19.52 -23.18
CA GLU A 406 8.44 -18.21 -22.49
C GLU A 406 9.62 -18.08 -21.49
N PRO A 407 10.23 -16.87 -21.34
CA PRO A 407 11.28 -16.66 -20.34
C PRO A 407 10.81 -17.19 -18.98
N ASP A 408 11.61 -18.05 -18.34
CA ASP A 408 11.17 -18.70 -17.10
C ASP A 408 10.76 -17.63 -16.07
N PRO A 409 9.49 -17.63 -15.63
CA PRO A 409 9.01 -16.66 -14.67
C PRO A 409 9.90 -16.61 -13.42
N LYS A 410 10.53 -17.73 -13.03
CA LYS A 410 11.46 -17.83 -11.90
C LYS A 410 12.71 -16.97 -12.11
N VAL A 411 13.36 -17.05 -13.27
CA VAL A 411 14.55 -16.24 -13.60
C VAL A 411 14.20 -14.77 -13.55
N ARG A 412 13.07 -14.40 -14.15
CA ARG A 412 12.55 -13.03 -14.14
C ARG A 412 12.37 -12.48 -12.72
N LEU A 413 11.76 -13.27 -11.82
CA LEU A 413 11.55 -12.88 -10.43
C LEU A 413 12.86 -12.75 -9.65
N MET A 414 13.81 -13.68 -9.84
CA MET A 414 15.12 -13.61 -9.18
C MET A 414 15.89 -12.35 -9.62
N LEU A 415 15.84 -11.98 -10.90
CA LEU A 415 16.42 -10.74 -11.38
C LEU A 415 15.73 -9.51 -10.77
N ALA A 416 14.40 -9.50 -10.68
CA ALA A 416 13.65 -8.44 -10.02
C ALA A 416 14.07 -8.27 -8.55
N LEU A 417 14.21 -9.37 -7.81
CA LEU A 417 14.66 -9.38 -6.42
C LEU A 417 16.12 -8.93 -6.28
N SER A 418 16.98 -9.30 -7.23
CA SER A 418 18.37 -8.83 -7.29
C SER A 418 18.43 -7.31 -7.47
N MET A 419 17.70 -6.77 -8.46
CA MET A 419 17.61 -5.33 -8.71
C MET A 419 17.01 -4.59 -7.50
N LEU A 420 15.94 -5.11 -6.89
CA LEU A 420 15.35 -4.53 -5.69
C LEU A 420 16.37 -4.45 -4.55
N ASN A 421 17.05 -5.56 -4.24
CA ASN A 421 18.03 -5.56 -3.15
C ASN A 421 19.24 -4.66 -3.45
N PHE A 422 19.59 -4.45 -4.72
CA PHE A 422 20.60 -3.46 -5.11
C PHE A 422 20.12 -2.02 -4.82
N VAL A 423 18.90 -1.67 -5.22
CA VAL A 423 18.27 -0.36 -4.94
C VAL A 423 18.09 -0.11 -3.43
N LEU A 424 17.87 -1.17 -2.66
CA LEU A 424 17.81 -1.13 -1.19
C LEU A 424 19.20 -1.15 -0.51
N GLU A 425 20.28 -1.09 -1.29
CA GLU A 425 21.68 -1.12 -0.81
C GLU A 425 22.06 -2.42 -0.07
N ARG A 426 21.30 -3.49 -0.25
CA ARG A 426 21.53 -4.84 0.32
C ARG A 426 22.35 -5.69 -0.64
N ARG A 427 23.59 -5.26 -0.94
CA ARG A 427 24.42 -5.88 -1.98
C ARG A 427 24.63 -7.39 -1.83
N GLY A 428 24.81 -7.90 -0.61
CA GLY A 428 24.98 -9.34 -0.37
C GLY A 428 23.78 -10.16 -0.85
N LYS A 429 22.55 -9.70 -0.55
CA LYS A 429 21.32 -10.32 -1.05
C LYS A 429 21.16 -10.16 -2.55
N ALA A 430 21.52 -8.99 -3.09
CA ALA A 430 21.46 -8.75 -4.53
C ALA A 430 22.36 -9.74 -5.31
N SER A 431 23.60 -9.96 -4.85
CA SER A 431 24.53 -10.93 -5.42
C SER A 431 24.04 -12.37 -5.30
N GLN A 432 23.41 -12.73 -4.18
CA GLN A 432 22.81 -14.06 -4.00
C GLN A 432 21.72 -14.32 -5.05
N TYR A 433 20.74 -13.41 -5.17
CA TYR A 433 19.67 -13.54 -6.15
C TYR A 433 20.17 -13.54 -7.60
N LEU A 434 21.22 -12.77 -7.91
CA LEU A 434 21.84 -12.80 -9.23
C LEU A 434 22.50 -14.16 -9.53
N ALA A 435 23.18 -14.76 -8.55
CA ALA A 435 23.80 -16.06 -8.71
C ALA A 435 22.73 -17.15 -8.97
N GLU A 436 21.65 -17.13 -8.20
CA GLU A 436 20.51 -18.03 -8.40
C GLU A 436 19.84 -17.82 -9.78
N ALA A 437 19.68 -16.57 -10.22
CA ALA A 437 19.16 -16.24 -11.55
C ALA A 437 20.06 -16.78 -12.67
N LYS A 438 21.39 -16.66 -12.55
CA LYS A 438 22.35 -17.20 -13.53
C LYS A 438 22.26 -18.72 -13.64
N VAL A 439 22.18 -19.41 -12.49
CA VAL A 439 22.02 -20.87 -12.46
C VAL A 439 20.70 -21.27 -13.13
N ALA A 440 19.58 -20.65 -12.74
CA ALA A 440 18.28 -20.94 -13.32
C ALA A 440 18.24 -20.67 -14.84
N SER A 441 18.81 -19.54 -15.29
CA SER A 441 18.87 -19.18 -16.71
C SER A 441 19.66 -20.18 -17.55
N GLY A 442 20.61 -20.93 -16.98
CA GLY A 442 21.35 -21.97 -17.68
C GLY A 442 20.50 -23.17 -18.10
N PHE A 443 19.33 -23.35 -17.48
CA PHE A 443 18.38 -24.44 -17.79
C PHE A 443 17.22 -23.98 -18.69
N CYS A 444 17.15 -22.69 -19.03
CA CYS A 444 16.05 -22.10 -19.79
C CYS A 444 16.44 -21.85 -21.26
N THR A 445 15.45 -21.65 -22.13
CA THR A 445 15.69 -21.15 -23.48
C THR A 445 16.28 -19.73 -23.43
N PRO A 446 17.38 -19.43 -24.14
CA PRO A 446 17.98 -18.10 -24.13
C PRO A 446 16.98 -17.01 -24.54
N HIS A 447 16.85 -15.98 -23.70
CA HIS A 447 15.97 -14.85 -23.96
C HIS A 447 16.78 -13.53 -23.89
N PRO A 448 16.80 -12.72 -24.95
CA PRO A 448 17.72 -11.59 -25.08
C PRO A 448 17.56 -10.56 -23.95
N GLN A 449 16.33 -10.32 -23.50
CA GLN A 449 16.07 -9.39 -22.39
C GLN A 449 16.64 -9.90 -21.06
N LEU A 450 16.50 -11.20 -20.76
CA LEU A 450 17.01 -11.76 -19.50
C LEU A 450 18.55 -11.74 -19.49
N THR A 451 19.17 -12.04 -20.62
CA THR A 451 20.62 -11.95 -20.78
C THR A 451 21.13 -10.53 -20.55
N ALA A 452 20.48 -9.52 -21.14
CA ALA A 452 20.84 -8.12 -20.96
C ALA A 452 20.67 -7.66 -19.50
N GLU A 453 19.62 -8.10 -18.81
CA GLU A 453 19.40 -7.79 -17.40
C GLU A 453 20.41 -8.49 -16.46
N ILE A 454 20.80 -9.74 -16.77
CA ILE A 454 21.88 -10.45 -16.07
C ILE A 454 23.21 -9.71 -16.22
N GLU A 455 23.52 -9.25 -17.43
CA GLU A 455 24.74 -8.49 -17.71
C GLU A 455 24.73 -7.14 -16.97
N LEU A 456 23.62 -6.39 -17.04
CA LEU A 456 23.42 -5.16 -16.30
C LEU A 456 23.71 -5.34 -14.81
N MET A 457 23.11 -6.36 -14.18
CA MET A 457 23.28 -6.61 -12.75
C MET A 457 24.68 -7.14 -12.40
N THR A 458 25.31 -7.89 -13.31
CA THR A 458 26.70 -8.34 -13.12
C THR A 458 27.63 -7.13 -13.07
N ASN A 459 27.51 -6.23 -14.04
CA ASN A 459 28.28 -4.99 -14.07
C ASN A 459 28.00 -4.11 -12.83
N ALA A 460 26.72 -3.99 -12.43
CA ALA A 460 26.31 -3.19 -11.26
C ALA A 460 26.96 -3.66 -9.94
N LEU A 461 27.16 -4.97 -9.79
CA LEU A 461 27.68 -5.58 -8.57
C LEU A 461 29.20 -5.77 -8.58
N GLU A 462 29.84 -5.76 -9.76
CA GLU A 462 31.29 -5.85 -9.91
C GLU A 462 32.01 -4.50 -9.73
N GLU A 463 31.33 -3.36 -9.92
CA GLU A 463 31.95 -2.05 -9.69
C GLU A 463 32.37 -1.88 -8.21
N PRO A 464 33.68 -1.70 -7.91
CA PRO A 464 34.12 -1.42 -6.55
C PRO A 464 33.59 -0.06 -6.11
N THR A 465 33.10 0.02 -4.87
CA THR A 465 32.69 1.28 -4.24
C THR A 465 33.84 2.26 -4.14
N THR A 466 34.04 3.06 -5.18
CA THR A 466 34.80 4.31 -5.12
C THR A 466 33.84 5.46 -4.87
N ALA A 467 33.10 5.41 -3.78
CA ALA A 467 32.42 6.54 -3.18
C ALA A 467 32.10 6.19 -1.73
N CYS A 468 32.57 7.01 -0.79
CA CYS A 468 32.46 6.87 0.67
C CYS A 468 33.45 5.93 1.36
N LYS A 469 34.75 6.21 1.25
CA LYS A 469 35.69 6.04 2.38
C LYS A 469 36.60 7.26 2.50
N GLY A 470 36.37 8.04 3.56
CA GLY A 470 37.40 8.80 4.30
C GLY A 470 38.06 9.98 3.61
N ILE A 471 37.50 11.18 3.76
CA ILE A 471 38.35 12.37 4.02
C ILE A 471 38.46 12.47 5.54
N THR A 472 39.42 11.73 6.09
CA THR A 472 39.98 11.97 7.42
C THR A 472 41.49 11.92 7.27
N THR A 473 42.06 13.04 6.84
CA THR A 473 43.47 13.42 7.04
C THR A 473 43.45 14.94 7.16
N ALA A 474 43.56 15.48 8.37
CA ALA A 474 44.82 15.80 9.03
C ALA A 474 45.61 16.87 8.27
N THR A 475 45.47 18.12 8.70
CA THR A 475 46.52 19.13 8.51
C THR A 475 46.73 19.86 9.82
N LYS A 476 47.85 19.51 10.45
CA LYS A 476 48.49 20.19 11.56
C LYS A 476 49.52 21.16 10.93
N ILE A 477 49.64 22.36 11.51
CA ILE A 477 50.81 23.27 11.49
C ILE A 477 51.06 24.04 10.18
N THR A 478 50.75 25.34 10.17
CA THR A 478 51.66 26.43 10.61
C THR A 478 50.84 27.63 11.04
#